data_AF-A0A482XLE3-F1
#
_entry.id   AF-A0A482XLE3-F1
#
_cell.length_a   1.000
_cell.length_b   1.000
_cell.length_c   1.000
_cell.angle_alpha   90.00
_cell.angle_beta   90.00
_cell.angle_gamma   90.00
#
_symmetry.space_group_name_H-M   'P 1'
#
loop_
_entity.id
_entity.type
_entity.pdbx_description
1 polymer ?
#
loop_
_entity_poly.entity_id
_entity_poly.type
_entity_poly.pdbx_seq_one_letter_code
_entity_poly.pdbx_strand_id
1 'polypeptide(L)'
;VYSYRLTTPYLFVLGVVQISMKWFHYNSVFEPPAADHINCPNYWWRNLLYINTLFPVKDMCMLWSWYLADDTQFYVLGTILLIMAVKHFRAAASLMVVFLISSWCTTAYIAFSNKHMPNVDDPLALFDKIYDKPWTRLGPYLVGMATGWFLFKIDCKIKMNR
;
A
#
# COMPACT_ATOMS: atom_id res chain seq x y z
N VAL A 1 14.45 -12.71 -3.43
CA VAL A 1 15.73 -11.94 -3.38
C VAL A 1 15.51 -10.43 -3.40
N TYR A 2 14.51 -9.90 -4.12
CA TYR A 2 14.26 -8.45 -4.20
C TYR A 2 13.79 -7.81 -2.88
N SER A 3 13.00 -8.47 -2.03
CA SER A 3 12.49 -7.87 -0.79
C SER A 3 13.57 -7.50 0.24
N TYR A 4 14.56 -8.37 0.48
CA TYR A 4 15.62 -8.11 1.47
C TYR A 4 16.54 -6.92 1.13
N ARG A 5 16.68 -6.62 -0.17
CA ARG A 5 17.49 -5.48 -0.65
C ARG A 5 16.87 -4.14 -0.27
N LEU A 6 15.54 -4.08 -0.15
CA LEU A 6 14.81 -2.86 0.20
C LEU A 6 14.58 -2.73 1.70
N THR A 7 14.44 -3.85 2.42
CA THR A 7 14.26 -3.84 3.87
C THR A 7 15.46 -3.25 4.61
N THR A 8 16.69 -3.55 4.18
CA THR A 8 17.91 -3.03 4.80
C THR A 8 18.00 -1.49 4.78
N PRO A 9 17.90 -0.81 3.62
CA PRO A 9 17.89 0.65 3.58
C PRO A 9 16.66 1.23 4.28
N TYR A 10 15.51 0.55 4.23
CA TYR A 10 14.30 1.02 4.91
C TYR A 10 14.46 1.07 6.44
N LEU A 11 15.07 0.06 7.04
CA LEU A 11 15.35 0.04 8.48
C LEU A 11 16.41 1.05 8.89
N PHE A 12 17.41 1.27 8.03
CA PHE A 12 18.38 2.34 8.25
C PHE A 12 17.69 3.72 8.28
N VAL A 13 16.82 3.99 7.31
CA VAL A 13 16.04 5.24 7.26
C VAL A 13 15.13 5.37 8.48
N LEU A 14 14.48 4.29 8.92
CA LEU A 14 13.67 4.28 10.13
C LEU A 14 14.48 4.75 11.36
N GLY A 15 15.69 4.24 11.53
CA GLY A 15 16.57 4.66 12.62
C GLY A 15 17.00 6.13 12.51
N VAL A 16 17.35 6.59 11.31
CA VAL A 16 17.73 7.99 11.06
C VAL A 16 16.57 8.92 11.37
N VAL A 17 15.35 8.60 10.93
CA VAL A 17 14.15 9.39 11.17
C VAL A 17 13.80 9.45 12.66
N GLN A 18 13.92 8.34 13.37
CA GLN A 18 13.65 8.31 14.81
C GLN A 18 14.59 9.25 15.59
N ILE A 19 15.87 9.30 15.22
CA ILE A 19 16.85 10.18 15.85
C ILE A 19 16.64 11.63 15.43
N SER A 20 16.46 11.89 14.13
CA SER A 20 16.32 13.25 13.60
C SER A 20 15.05 13.93 14.10
N MET A 21 13.90 13.26 14.06
CA MET A 21 12.63 13.85 14.51
C MET A 21 12.62 14.14 16.01
N LYS A 22 13.24 13.27 16.82
CA LYS A 22 13.43 13.55 18.24
C LYS A 22 14.32 14.77 18.45
N TRP A 23 15.42 14.89 17.69
CA TRP A 23 16.31 16.05 17.78
C TRP A 23 15.62 17.35 17.37
N PHE A 24 14.85 17.35 16.27
CA PHE A 24 14.07 18.50 15.81
C PHE A 24 13.06 18.97 16.85
N HIS A 25 12.32 18.06 17.49
CA HIS A 25 11.35 18.44 18.53
C HIS A 25 12.00 19.15 19.73
N TYR A 26 13.19 18.73 20.17
CA TYR A 26 13.87 19.37 21.31
C TYR A 26 14.66 20.63 20.97
N ASN A 27 15.16 20.76 19.73
CA ASN A 27 16.13 21.80 19.37
C ASN A 27 15.62 22.82 18.35
N SER A 28 14.52 22.53 17.64
CA SER A 28 14.01 23.40 16.59
C SER A 28 12.67 24.02 16.99
N VAL A 29 12.43 25.24 16.50
CA VAL A 29 11.13 25.93 16.64
C VAL A 29 10.09 25.37 15.64
N PHE A 30 10.54 24.58 14.67
CA PHE A 30 9.68 23.98 13.65
C PHE A 30 9.09 22.68 14.17
N GLU A 31 7.77 22.61 14.26
CA GLU A 31 7.05 21.39 14.61
C GLU A 31 6.61 20.69 13.31
N PRO A 32 7.22 19.54 12.95
CA PRO A 32 6.81 18.82 11.76
C PRO A 32 5.36 18.35 11.89
N PRO A 33 4.56 18.42 10.81
CA PRO A 33 3.15 18.00 10.83
C PRO A 33 2.96 16.50 11.11
N ALA A 34 4.01 15.69 10.94
CA ALA A 34 4.02 14.29 11.32
C ALA A 34 4.53 14.13 12.76
N ALA A 35 3.70 13.56 13.64
CA ALA A 35 4.04 13.26 15.04
C ALA A 35 4.98 12.03 15.20
N ASP A 36 5.96 11.89 14.29
CA ASP A 36 6.86 10.74 14.24
C ASP A 36 7.71 10.60 15.51
N HIS A 37 8.03 11.70 16.18
CA HIS A 37 8.78 11.70 17.45
C HIS A 37 8.02 11.01 18.60
N ILE A 38 6.67 10.95 18.54
CA ILE A 38 5.80 10.24 19.50
C ILE A 38 5.44 8.85 18.99
N ASN A 39 5.09 8.74 17.70
CA ASN A 39 4.56 7.50 17.13
C ASN A 39 5.65 6.45 16.87
N CYS A 40 6.81 6.84 16.35
CA CYS A 40 7.86 5.90 15.97
C CYS A 40 8.42 5.07 17.13
N PRO A 41 8.70 5.63 18.33
CA PRO A 41 9.15 4.82 19.46
C PRO A 41 8.18 3.70 19.86
N ASN A 42 6.87 3.90 19.66
CA ASN A 42 5.83 2.94 20.03
C ASN A 42 5.48 1.96 18.90
N TYR A 43 5.58 2.41 17.65
CA TYR A 43 5.01 1.70 16.49
C TYR A 43 6.01 1.35 15.38
N TRP A 44 7.32 1.56 15.58
CA TRP A 44 8.37 1.23 14.60
C TRP A 44 8.27 -0.21 14.05
N TRP A 45 7.88 -1.17 14.90
CA TRP A 45 7.76 -2.58 14.53
C TRP A 45 6.70 -2.83 13.45
N ARG A 46 5.69 -1.95 13.35
CA ARG A 46 4.66 -2.05 12.29
C ARG A 46 5.25 -1.75 10.92
N ASN A 47 6.22 -0.84 10.85
CA ASN A 47 6.96 -0.56 9.62
C ASN A 47 7.90 -1.71 9.26
N LEU A 48 8.58 -2.33 10.23
CA LEU A 48 9.42 -3.51 9.98
C LEU A 48 8.64 -4.66 9.32
N LEU A 49 7.39 -4.86 9.73
CA LEU A 49 6.51 -5.90 9.19
C LEU A 49 5.70 -5.45 7.96
N TYR A 50 5.84 -4.20 7.51
CA TYR A 50 5.03 -3.61 6.43
C TYR A 50 3.51 -3.73 6.66
N ILE A 51 3.07 -3.57 7.90
CA ILE A 51 1.64 -3.62 8.30
C ILE A 51 1.15 -2.29 8.86
N ASN A 52 1.93 -1.22 8.70
CA ASN A 52 1.57 0.13 9.13
C ASN A 52 0.22 0.58 8.55
N THR A 53 -0.07 0.26 7.27
CA THR A 53 -1.33 0.60 6.57
C THR A 53 -2.60 -0.04 7.15
N LEU A 54 -2.48 -1.05 8.02
CA LEU A 54 -3.64 -1.69 8.69
C LEU A 54 -4.14 -0.91 9.90
N PHE A 55 -3.38 0.09 10.37
CA PHE A 55 -3.69 0.89 11.54
C PHE A 55 -4.11 2.32 11.14
N PRO A 56 -4.75 3.08 12.03
CA PRO A 56 -5.14 4.47 11.75
C PRO A 56 -3.93 5.35 11.42
N VAL A 57 -4.07 6.28 10.46
CA VAL A 57 -3.00 7.23 10.05
C VAL A 57 -2.38 7.97 11.24
N LYS A 58 -3.18 8.35 12.22
CA LYS A 58 -2.72 9.06 13.43
C LYS A 58 -1.66 8.31 14.24
N ASP A 59 -1.64 6.98 14.16
CA ASP A 59 -0.72 6.10 14.90
C ASP A 59 0.41 5.58 14.00
N MET A 60 0.49 6.05 12.75
CA MET A 60 1.55 5.65 11.83
C MET A 60 2.86 6.37 12.19
N CYS A 61 3.94 5.62 12.03
CA CYS A 61 5.30 6.14 12.05
C CYS A 61 5.79 6.20 10.61
N MET A 62 6.43 7.31 10.22
CA MET A 62 6.84 7.59 8.84
C MET A 62 5.63 7.50 7.90
N LEU A 63 4.67 8.42 8.03
CA LEU A 63 3.43 8.39 7.26
C LEU A 63 3.70 8.14 5.77
N TRP A 64 4.69 8.80 5.17
CA TRP A 64 5.09 8.66 3.75
C TRP A 64 5.52 7.24 3.33
N SER A 65 5.83 6.36 4.27
CA SER A 65 6.25 4.99 4.01
C SER A 65 5.09 4.01 3.79
N TRP A 66 3.84 4.47 3.98
CA TRP A 66 2.63 3.70 3.73
C TRP A 66 2.61 3.00 2.35
N TYR A 67 3.01 3.71 1.29
CA TYR A 67 3.05 3.20 -0.08
C TYR A 67 4.00 2.01 -0.23
N LEU A 68 5.12 2.03 0.48
CA LEU A 68 6.10 0.94 0.46
C LEU A 68 5.52 -0.34 1.07
N ALA A 69 4.74 -0.20 2.14
CA ALA A 69 4.06 -1.33 2.75
C ALA A 69 2.97 -1.89 1.84
N ASP A 70 2.16 -1.04 1.22
CA ASP A 70 1.14 -1.43 0.25
C ASP A 70 1.74 -2.26 -0.91
N ASP A 71 2.82 -1.75 -1.52
CA ASP A 71 3.53 -2.45 -2.60
C ASP A 71 4.02 -3.84 -2.18
N THR A 72 4.56 -3.98 -0.96
CA THR A 72 5.02 -5.29 -0.47
C THR A 72 3.87 -6.25 -0.21
N GLN A 73 2.73 -5.79 0.31
CA GLN A 73 1.54 -6.60 0.53
C GLN A 73 0.97 -7.11 -0.80
N PHE A 74 0.89 -6.25 -1.81
CA PHE A 74 0.45 -6.63 -3.15
C PHE A 74 1.41 -7.61 -3.80
N TYR A 75 2.72 -7.41 -3.65
CA TYR A 75 3.71 -8.35 -4.17
C TYR A 75 3.56 -9.75 -3.57
N VAL A 76 3.36 -9.85 -2.25
CA VAL A 76 3.14 -11.13 -1.56
C VAL A 76 1.84 -11.77 -2.04
N LEU A 77 0.74 -11.01 -2.08
CA LEU A 77 -0.56 -11.51 -2.54
C LEU A 77 -0.51 -11.97 -4.01
N GLY A 78 0.11 -11.18 -4.89
CA GLY A 78 0.29 -11.52 -6.29
C GLY A 78 1.12 -12.77 -6.50
N THR A 79 2.21 -12.93 -5.73
CA THR A 79 3.04 -14.14 -5.77
C THR A 79 2.25 -15.38 -5.34
N ILE A 80 1.45 -15.30 -4.27
CA ILE A 80 0.59 -16.40 -3.82
C ILE A 80 -0.44 -16.77 -4.90
N LEU A 81 -1.10 -15.77 -5.50
CA LEU A 81 -2.06 -15.99 -6.58
C LEU A 81 -1.41 -16.66 -7.80
N LEU A 82 -0.21 -16.23 -8.18
CA LEU A 82 0.53 -16.82 -9.30
C LEU A 82 0.92 -18.28 -9.01
N ILE A 83 1.43 -18.58 -7.81
CA ILE A 83 1.77 -19.96 -7.41
C ILE A 83 0.50 -20.84 -7.44
N MET A 84 -0.62 -20.33 -6.92
CA MET A 84 -1.89 -21.04 -6.95
C MET A 84 -2.40 -21.26 -8.39
N ALA A 85 -2.19 -20.28 -9.28
CA ALA A 85 -2.60 -20.35 -10.68
C ALA A 85 -1.89 -21.48 -11.45
N VAL A 86 -0.66 -21.86 -11.08
CA VAL A 86 0.08 -22.97 -11.70
C VAL A 86 -0.66 -24.30 -11.53
N LYS A 87 -1.24 -24.55 -10.34
CA LYS A 87 -1.92 -25.82 -10.03
C LYS A 87 -3.44 -25.75 -10.27
N HIS A 88 -4.07 -24.63 -9.94
CA HIS A 88 -5.52 -24.45 -9.98
C HIS A 88 -5.91 -23.10 -10.60
N PHE A 89 -5.65 -22.95 -11.91
CA PHE A 89 -5.92 -21.71 -12.65
C PHE A 89 -7.33 -21.16 -12.48
N ARG A 90 -8.37 -22.00 -12.55
CA ARG A 90 -9.77 -21.58 -12.40
C ARG A 90 -10.05 -20.99 -11.01
N ALA A 91 -9.50 -21.59 -9.96
CA ALA A 91 -9.66 -21.11 -8.59
C ALA A 91 -8.91 -19.79 -8.36
N ALA A 92 -7.68 -19.69 -8.89
CA ALA A 92 -6.90 -18.45 -8.82
C ALA A 92 -7.58 -17.30 -9.58
N ALA A 93 -8.12 -17.57 -10.78
CA ALA A 93 -8.87 -16.59 -11.56
C ALA A 93 -10.16 -16.15 -10.85
N SER A 94 -10.92 -17.07 -10.25
CA SER A 94 -12.10 -16.69 -9.47
C SER A 94 -11.74 -15.84 -8.26
N LEU A 95 -10.67 -16.21 -7.54
CA LEU A 95 -10.21 -15.48 -6.37
C LEU A 95 -9.74 -14.06 -6.72
N MET A 96 -9.04 -13.92 -7.84
CA MET A 96 -8.63 -12.63 -8.39
C MET A 96 -9.82 -11.73 -8.73
N VAL A 97 -10.85 -12.26 -9.39
CA VAL A 97 -12.07 -11.50 -9.71
C VAL A 97 -12.81 -11.09 -8.43
N VAL A 98 -12.88 -11.96 -7.42
CA VAL A 98 -13.48 -11.63 -6.12
C VAL A 98 -12.71 -10.51 -5.43
N PHE A 99 -11.37 -10.54 -5.45
CA PHE A 99 -10.56 -9.46 -4.89
C PHE A 99 -10.70 -8.14 -5.67
N LEU A 100 -10.83 -8.20 -7.00
CA LEU A 100 -11.12 -7.02 -7.84
C LEU A 100 -12.47 -6.40 -7.49
N ILE A 101 -13.53 -7.20 -7.44
CA ILE A 101 -14.89 -6.71 -7.16
C ILE A 101 -14.97 -6.16 -5.74
N SER A 102 -14.39 -6.85 -4.75
CA SER A 102 -14.38 -6.36 -3.36
C SER A 102 -13.60 -5.06 -3.22
N SER A 103 -12.48 -4.89 -3.93
CA SER A 103 -11.73 -3.62 -3.98
C SER A 103 -12.58 -2.48 -4.56
N TRP A 104 -13.32 -2.73 -5.64
CA TRP A 104 -14.21 -1.72 -6.21
C TRP A 104 -15.41 -1.41 -5.34
N CYS A 105 -16.05 -2.43 -4.74
CA CYS A 105 -17.17 -2.24 -3.82
C CYS A 105 -16.78 -1.47 -2.58
N THR A 106 -15.62 -1.75 -1.98
CA THR A 106 -15.11 -1.01 -0.82
C THR A 106 -14.82 0.44 -1.18
N THR A 107 -14.19 0.69 -2.34
CA THR A 107 -13.93 2.05 -2.84
C THR A 107 -15.24 2.81 -3.08
N ALA A 108 -16.21 2.18 -3.75
CA ALA A 108 -17.53 2.78 -4.02
C ALA A 108 -18.31 3.07 -2.73
N TYR A 109 -18.29 2.16 -1.76
CA TYR A 109 -18.94 2.33 -0.47
C TYR A 109 -18.33 3.51 0.30
N ILE A 110 -17.00 3.59 0.37
CA ILE A 110 -16.30 4.69 1.04
C ILE A 110 -16.60 6.02 0.33
N ALA A 111 -16.61 6.04 -1.00
CA ALA A 111 -16.92 7.22 -1.79
C ALA A 111 -18.36 7.73 -1.56
N PHE A 112 -19.32 6.81 -1.47
CA PHE A 112 -20.72 7.14 -1.22
C PHE A 112 -20.97 7.61 0.23
N SER A 113 -20.35 6.93 1.20
CA SER A 113 -20.47 7.28 2.63
C SER A 113 -19.86 8.64 2.96
N ASN A 114 -18.81 9.05 2.25
CA ASN A 114 -18.12 10.33 2.48
C ASN A 114 -18.59 11.50 1.59
N LYS A 115 -19.70 11.34 0.84
CA LYS A 115 -20.34 12.39 0.03
C LYS A 115 -19.41 13.23 -0.87
N HIS A 116 -18.28 12.67 -1.35
CA HIS A 116 -17.31 13.39 -2.19
C HIS A 116 -17.01 14.82 -1.70
N MET A 117 -16.88 15.05 -0.39
CA MET A 117 -16.48 16.36 0.12
C MET A 117 -14.96 16.40 0.25
N PRO A 118 -14.22 17.02 -0.69
CA PRO A 118 -12.86 17.48 -0.41
C PRO A 118 -12.98 18.61 0.63
N ASN A 119 -12.87 18.27 1.91
CA ASN A 119 -12.70 19.29 2.94
C ASN A 119 -11.30 19.89 2.75
N VAL A 120 -11.27 21.13 2.26
CA VAL A 120 -10.03 21.91 2.10
C VAL A 120 -9.32 22.16 3.44
N ASP A 121 -10.06 22.04 4.55
CA ASP A 121 -9.58 22.29 5.92
C ASP A 121 -8.82 21.10 6.54
N ASP A 122 -8.98 19.87 6.02
CA ASP A 122 -8.25 18.69 6.51
C ASP A 122 -7.86 17.75 5.36
N PRO A 123 -6.77 18.06 4.63
CA PRO A 123 -6.27 17.23 3.54
C PRO A 123 -5.84 15.82 3.99
N LEU A 124 -5.61 15.59 5.29
CA LEU A 124 -5.22 14.28 5.84
C LEU A 124 -6.45 13.39 6.14
N ALA A 125 -7.62 13.96 6.40
CA ALA A 125 -8.85 13.19 6.58
C ALA A 125 -9.25 12.40 5.32
N LEU A 126 -8.97 12.95 4.12
CA LEU A 126 -9.17 12.24 2.86
C LEU A 126 -8.13 11.14 2.65
N PHE A 127 -6.90 11.38 3.11
CA PHE A 127 -5.79 10.43 3.05
C PHE A 127 -6.06 9.17 3.89
N ASP A 128 -6.51 9.34 5.14
CA ASP A 128 -6.84 8.26 6.09
C ASP A 128 -8.09 7.45 5.67
N LYS A 129 -9.03 8.08 4.93
CA LYS A 129 -10.27 7.41 4.51
C LYS A 129 -10.16 6.68 3.18
N ILE A 130 -9.48 7.24 2.19
CA ILE A 130 -9.52 6.75 0.80
C ILE A 130 -8.14 6.33 0.28
N TYR A 131 -7.08 7.04 0.66
CA TYR A 131 -5.82 6.98 -0.07
C TYR A 131 -4.82 5.96 0.49
N ASP A 132 -4.73 5.85 1.82
CA ASP A 132 -3.76 4.99 2.52
C ASP A 132 -4.15 3.50 2.50
N LYS A 133 -5.45 3.23 2.30
CA LYS A 133 -6.00 1.91 2.54
C LYS A 133 -5.70 0.93 1.39
N PRO A 134 -5.07 -0.23 1.68
CA PRO A 134 -4.58 -1.15 0.65
C PRO A 134 -5.71 -1.70 -0.24
N TRP A 135 -6.93 -1.81 0.29
CA TRP A 135 -8.08 -2.33 -0.45
C TRP A 135 -8.56 -1.43 -1.60
N THR A 136 -8.28 -0.13 -1.60
CA THR A 136 -8.69 0.75 -2.73
C THR A 136 -7.69 0.72 -3.90
N ARG A 137 -6.46 0.27 -3.64
CA ARG A 137 -5.34 0.22 -4.61
C ARG A 137 -5.06 -1.17 -5.18
N LEU A 138 -5.61 -2.21 -4.56
CA LEU A 138 -5.49 -3.59 -5.02
C LEU A 138 -6.04 -3.81 -6.44
N GLY A 139 -7.08 -3.06 -6.84
CA GLY A 139 -7.73 -3.19 -8.14
C GLY A 139 -6.78 -3.06 -9.35
N PRO A 140 -6.15 -1.89 -9.55
CA PRO A 140 -5.17 -1.67 -10.62
C PRO A 140 -4.02 -2.68 -10.63
N TYR A 141 -3.54 -3.10 -9.45
CA TYR A 141 -2.47 -4.10 -9.34
C TYR A 141 -2.88 -5.45 -9.94
N LEU A 142 -4.07 -5.93 -9.59
CA LEU A 142 -4.64 -7.16 -10.15
C LEU A 142 -4.84 -7.02 -11.67
N VAL A 143 -5.36 -5.90 -12.18
CA VAL A 143 -5.49 -5.68 -13.63
C VAL A 143 -4.14 -5.78 -14.34
N GLY A 144 -3.08 -5.20 -13.76
CA GLY A 144 -1.71 -5.33 -14.27
C GLY A 144 -1.20 -6.77 -14.31
N MET A 145 -1.52 -7.59 -13.30
CA MET A 145 -1.18 -9.01 -13.32
C MET A 145 -1.95 -9.78 -14.40
N ALA A 146 -3.24 -9.49 -14.60
CA ALA A 146 -4.04 -10.13 -15.65
C ALA A 146 -3.51 -9.80 -17.05
N THR A 147 -3.18 -8.53 -17.30
CA THR A 147 -2.61 -8.11 -18.59
C THR A 147 -1.23 -8.73 -18.81
N GLY A 148 -0.38 -8.80 -17.79
CA GLY A 148 0.90 -9.50 -17.86
C GLY A 148 0.77 -10.99 -18.21
N TRP A 149 -0.21 -11.68 -17.61
CA TRP A 149 -0.49 -13.09 -17.94
C TRP A 149 -1.03 -13.26 -19.37
N PHE A 150 -1.91 -12.36 -19.81
CA PHE A 150 -2.43 -12.37 -21.18
C PHE A 150 -1.31 -12.17 -22.21
N LEU A 151 -0.41 -11.21 -21.97
CA LEU A 151 0.76 -10.96 -22.81
C LEU A 151 1.69 -12.18 -22.89
N PHE A 152 1.91 -12.85 -21.74
CA PHE A 152 2.69 -14.09 -21.69
C PHE A 152 2.06 -15.21 -22.52
N LYS A 153 0.72 -15.31 -22.55
CA LYS A 153 0.01 -16.33 -23.35
C LYS A 153 0.05 -16.10 -24.86
N ILE A 154 0.17 -14.85 -25.30
CA ILE A 154 0.22 -14.51 -26.74
C ILE A 154 1.66 -14.41 -27.26
N ASP A 155 2.68 -14.81 -26.49
CA ASP A 155 4.10 -14.61 -26.82
C ASP A 155 4.43 -13.15 -27.22
N CYS A 156 3.73 -12.19 -26.61
CA CYS A 156 3.77 -10.76 -27.00
C CYS A 156 3.47 -10.48 -28.49
N LYS A 157 2.87 -11.42 -29.24
CA LYS A 157 2.49 -11.26 -30.64
C LYS A 157 1.00 -10.92 -30.76
N ILE A 158 0.70 -9.63 -30.75
CA ILE A 158 -0.66 -9.13 -30.95
C ILE A 158 -1.03 -9.26 -32.43
N LYS A 159 -1.90 -10.22 -32.77
CA LYS A 159 -2.54 -10.28 -34.10
C LYS A 159 -3.65 -9.24 -34.15
N MET A 160 -3.34 -8.04 -34.61
CA MET A 160 -4.35 -7.06 -34.99
C MET A 160 -4.88 -7.42 -36.37
N ASN A 161 -6.16 -7.81 -36.47
CA ASN A 161 -6.82 -7.86 -37.77
C ASN A 161 -7.11 -6.40 -38.19
N ARG A 162 -6.69 -6.02 -39.40
CA ARG A 162 -6.96 -4.70 -39.97
C ARG A 162 -8.43 -4.54 -40.31
#